data_AF-A0A952YI77-F1
#
_entry.id   AF-A0A952YI77-F1
#
_cell.length_a   1.000
_cell.length_b   1.000
_cell.length_c   1.000
_cell.angle_alpha   90.00
_cell.angle_beta   90.00
_cell.angle_gamma   90.00
#
_symmetry.space_group_name_H-M   'P 1'
#
loop_
_entity.id
_entity.type
_entity.pdbx_description
1 polymer ?
#
loop_
_entity_poly.entity_id
_entity_poly.type
_entity_poly.pdbx_seq_one_letter_code
_entity_poly.pdbx_strand_id
1 'polypeptide(L)'
;MINFGNFLHLDPEAAGLARKLVEANDEQRSTFSSFAHVWMAFNGWMECVTEAETDSAMINAIAEQVKMVAAYNQLLAEAPEFRSVVVEFAKMFPILNVRDVRKKVGRDAFYRYGRDALFKKVTLARVKHQPVGWTSGTVPSWPQVLRAVYLVRCNLFHGAKSAENFRDHQLVGFCDSILRMFIERTKCFEWSD
;
A
#
# COMPACT_ATOMS: atom_id res chain seq x y z
N MET A 1 18.62 8.95 -9.06
CA MET A 1 17.67 9.81 -9.80
C MET A 1 16.56 8.89 -10.28
N ILE A 2 15.27 9.26 -10.21
CA ILE A 2 14.21 8.35 -10.64
C ILE A 2 14.16 8.34 -12.17
N ASN A 3 14.25 7.16 -12.77
CA ASN A 3 14.17 6.94 -14.21
C ASN A 3 13.12 5.85 -14.49
N PHE A 4 12.03 6.20 -15.17
CA PHE A 4 10.97 5.23 -15.44
C PHE A 4 11.34 4.25 -16.56
N GLY A 5 12.14 4.71 -17.53
CA GLY A 5 12.64 3.90 -18.64
C GLY A 5 13.48 2.69 -18.20
N ASN A 6 14.11 2.71 -17.03
CA ASN A 6 14.88 1.58 -16.49
C ASN A 6 14.09 0.26 -16.50
N PHE A 7 12.79 0.29 -16.21
CA PHE A 7 11.96 -0.91 -16.22
C PHE A 7 11.74 -1.48 -17.63
N LEU A 8 11.78 -0.62 -18.66
CA LEU A 8 11.64 -1.01 -20.07
C LEU A 8 12.91 -1.68 -20.62
N HIS A 9 14.05 -1.46 -19.96
CA HIS A 9 15.34 -2.05 -20.31
C HIS A 9 15.60 -3.42 -19.65
N LEU A 10 14.68 -3.88 -18.80
CA LEU A 10 14.74 -5.24 -18.26
C LEU A 10 14.63 -6.28 -19.37
N ASP A 11 15.18 -7.46 -19.09
CA ASP A 11 14.91 -8.64 -19.90
C ASP A 11 13.39 -8.84 -20.05
N PRO A 12 12.89 -9.13 -21.27
CA PRO A 12 11.46 -9.29 -21.53
C PRO A 12 10.78 -10.35 -20.65
N GLU A 13 11.50 -11.40 -20.23
CA GLU A 13 10.98 -12.41 -19.31
C GLU A 13 10.76 -11.83 -17.91
N ALA A 14 11.72 -11.04 -17.41
CA ALA A 14 11.64 -10.36 -16.13
C ALA A 14 10.51 -9.31 -16.10
N ALA A 15 10.40 -8.47 -17.14
CA ALA A 15 9.30 -7.53 -17.28
C ALA A 15 7.95 -8.24 -17.47
N GLY A 16 7.95 -9.40 -18.13
CA GLY A 16 6.79 -10.26 -18.31
C GLY A 16 6.29 -10.85 -16.98
N LEU A 17 7.20 -11.22 -16.07
CA LEU A 17 6.85 -11.74 -14.75
C LEU A 17 6.07 -10.71 -13.93
N ALA A 18 6.49 -9.45 -13.89
CA ALA A 18 5.78 -8.40 -13.16
C ALA A 18 4.33 -8.22 -13.67
N ARG A 19 4.12 -8.27 -14.99
CA ARG A 19 2.77 -8.21 -15.58
C ARG A 19 1.93 -9.44 -15.20
N LYS A 20 2.50 -10.65 -15.33
CA LYS A 20 1.85 -11.91 -14.92
C LYS A 20 1.46 -11.90 -13.44
N LEU A 21 2.27 -11.30 -12.57
CA LEU A 21 1.97 -11.19 -11.14
C LEU A 21 0.78 -10.26 -10.86
N VAL A 22 0.61 -9.19 -11.64
CA VAL A 22 -0.60 -8.36 -11.58
C VAL A 22 -1.77 -9.17 -12.13
N GLU A 23 -1.65 -9.71 -13.35
CA GLU A 23 -2.70 -10.44 -14.05
C GLU A 23 -3.11 -11.77 -13.40
N ALA A 24 -2.32 -12.30 -12.47
CA ALA A 24 -2.60 -13.54 -11.75
C ALA A 24 -3.91 -13.43 -10.96
N ASN A 25 -5.00 -13.72 -11.65
CA ASN A 25 -6.35 -13.79 -11.13
C ASN A 25 -6.62 -15.26 -10.84
N ASP A 26 -6.26 -15.70 -9.64
CA ASP A 26 -6.60 -17.06 -9.25
C ASP A 26 -7.93 -17.02 -8.50
N GLU A 27 -8.96 -17.58 -9.14
CA GLU A 27 -10.28 -17.88 -8.56
C GLU A 27 -10.19 -18.76 -7.29
N GLN A 28 -8.99 -19.20 -6.90
CA GLN A 28 -8.69 -20.01 -5.71
C GLN A 28 -7.73 -19.33 -4.71
N ARG A 29 -7.23 -18.10 -4.95
CA ARG A 29 -6.28 -17.43 -4.06
C ARG A 29 -6.97 -16.52 -3.04
N SER A 30 -6.50 -16.58 -1.80
CA SER A 30 -6.92 -15.64 -0.75
C SER A 30 -6.62 -14.18 -1.15
N THR A 31 -7.42 -13.21 -0.68
CA THR A 31 -7.17 -11.76 -0.88
C THR A 31 -5.76 -11.34 -0.44
N PHE A 32 -5.18 -12.06 0.52
CA PHE A 32 -3.81 -11.86 1.01
C PHE A 32 -2.78 -12.24 -0.05
N SER A 33 -2.96 -13.38 -0.69
CA SER A 33 -2.11 -13.84 -1.78
C SER A 33 -2.22 -12.92 -3.00
N SER A 34 -3.42 -12.43 -3.32
CA SER A 34 -3.60 -11.45 -4.40
C SER A 34 -2.78 -10.19 -4.14
N PHE A 35 -2.97 -9.57 -2.96
CA PHE A 35 -2.24 -8.36 -2.61
C PHE A 35 -0.72 -8.58 -2.60
N ALA A 36 -0.26 -9.75 -2.13
CA ALA A 36 1.16 -10.08 -2.12
C ALA A 36 1.77 -10.10 -3.53
N HIS A 37 1.07 -10.66 -4.53
CA HIS A 37 1.55 -10.67 -5.92
C HIS A 37 1.57 -9.28 -6.54
N VAL A 38 0.49 -8.50 -6.37
CA VAL A 38 0.42 -7.12 -6.88
C VAL A 38 1.50 -6.25 -6.23
N TRP A 39 1.70 -6.39 -4.92
CA TRP A 39 2.78 -5.70 -4.22
C TRP A 39 4.15 -6.11 -4.75
N MET A 40 4.39 -7.40 -4.98
CA MET A 40 5.67 -7.90 -5.49
C MET A 40 5.97 -7.34 -6.88
N ALA A 41 4.99 -7.30 -7.78
CA ALA A 41 5.12 -6.67 -9.09
C ALA A 41 5.45 -5.17 -8.96
N PHE A 42 4.69 -4.45 -8.14
CA PHE A 42 4.90 -3.02 -7.93
C PHE A 42 6.25 -2.72 -7.27
N ASN A 43 6.69 -3.57 -6.35
CA ASN A 43 7.98 -3.44 -5.67
C ASN A 43 9.16 -3.70 -6.61
N GLY A 44 9.09 -4.71 -7.47
CA GLY A 44 10.10 -4.93 -8.51
C GLY A 44 10.18 -3.75 -9.48
N TRP A 45 9.03 -3.23 -9.91
CA TRP A 45 9.00 -2.01 -10.72
C TRP A 45 9.62 -0.80 -9.99
N MET A 46 9.27 -0.57 -8.72
CA MET A 46 9.85 0.50 -7.92
C MET A 46 11.37 0.37 -7.79
N GLU A 47 11.88 -0.84 -7.62
CA GLU A 47 13.31 -1.12 -7.51
C GLU A 47 14.03 -0.67 -8.77
N CYS A 48 13.53 -1.05 -9.96
CA CYS A 48 14.15 -0.67 -11.23
C CYS A 48 14.15 0.83 -11.46
N VAL A 49 13.05 1.53 -11.13
CA VAL A 49 12.94 2.97 -11.41
C VAL A 49 13.63 3.86 -10.38
N THR A 50 13.95 3.33 -9.19
CA THR A 50 14.61 4.08 -8.12
C THR A 50 16.05 3.65 -7.86
N GLU A 51 16.41 2.43 -8.25
CA GLU A 51 17.68 1.74 -7.92
C GLU A 51 17.96 1.71 -6.41
N ALA A 52 16.92 1.81 -5.58
CA ALA A 52 17.06 1.90 -4.13
C ALA A 52 17.06 0.51 -3.49
N GLU A 53 18.02 0.27 -2.60
CA GLU A 53 18.25 -1.05 -1.97
C GLU A 53 17.19 -1.45 -0.93
N THR A 54 16.35 -0.52 -0.49
CA THR A 54 15.36 -0.80 0.56
C THR A 54 13.98 -0.31 0.18
N ASP A 55 12.96 -1.08 0.59
CA ASP A 55 11.56 -0.71 0.44
C ASP A 55 11.23 0.69 0.95
N SER A 56 11.77 1.07 2.10
CA SER A 56 11.54 2.40 2.66
C SER A 56 12.15 3.50 1.79
N ALA A 57 13.32 3.26 1.19
CA ALA A 57 13.96 4.22 0.29
C ALA A 57 13.16 4.34 -1.01
N MET A 58 12.74 3.22 -1.60
CA MET A 58 11.84 3.21 -2.78
C MET A 58 10.57 4.01 -2.53
N ILE A 59 9.87 3.72 -1.42
CA ILE A 59 8.61 4.39 -1.07
C ILE A 59 8.83 5.89 -0.85
N ASN A 60 9.91 6.29 -0.18
CA ASN A 60 10.22 7.70 0.00
C ASN A 60 10.50 8.41 -1.33
N ALA A 61 11.21 7.76 -2.25
CA ALA A 61 11.52 8.33 -3.55
C ALA A 61 10.26 8.55 -4.40
N ILE A 62 9.36 7.56 -4.47
CA ILE A 62 8.18 7.63 -5.36
C ILE A 62 6.94 8.28 -4.72
N ALA A 63 6.88 8.44 -3.40
CA ALA A 63 5.73 9.02 -2.71
C ALA A 63 5.46 10.48 -3.10
N GLU A 64 6.51 11.24 -3.40
CA GLU A 64 6.42 12.67 -3.73
C GLU A 64 6.80 12.95 -5.18
N GLN A 65 7.00 11.91 -5.99
CA GLN A 65 7.39 12.05 -7.38
C GLN A 65 6.22 12.65 -8.20
N VAL A 66 6.52 13.71 -8.97
CA VAL A 66 5.53 14.54 -9.67
C VAL A 66 4.63 13.75 -10.63
N LYS A 67 5.20 12.86 -11.46
CA LYS A 67 4.49 11.99 -12.39
C LYS A 67 3.56 11.01 -11.67
N MET A 68 4.00 10.44 -10.54
CA MET A 68 3.16 9.56 -9.70
C MET A 68 1.97 10.32 -9.11
N VAL A 69 2.23 11.50 -8.54
CA VAL A 69 1.18 12.35 -7.95
C VAL A 69 0.19 12.82 -9.01
N ALA A 70 0.69 13.24 -10.18
CA ALA A 70 -0.15 13.68 -11.30
C ALA A 70 -1.05 12.54 -11.80
N ALA A 71 -0.49 11.35 -12.05
CA ALA A 71 -1.25 10.19 -12.51
C ALA A 71 -2.32 9.76 -11.49
N TYR A 72 -2.00 9.79 -10.19
CA TYR A 72 -2.95 9.49 -9.13
C TYR A 72 -4.11 10.51 -9.10
N ASN A 73 -3.80 11.80 -9.17
CA ASN A 73 -4.81 12.87 -9.15
C ASN A 73 -5.70 12.82 -10.39
N GLN A 74 -5.12 12.54 -11.56
CA GLN A 74 -5.87 12.33 -12.79
C GLN A 74 -6.81 11.13 -12.66
N LEU A 75 -6.31 9.99 -12.17
CA LEU A 75 -7.13 8.79 -11.97
C LEU A 75 -8.28 9.02 -10.97
N LEU A 76 -8.05 9.78 -9.89
CA LEU A 76 -9.10 10.18 -8.97
C LEU A 76 -10.20 11.04 -9.61
N ALA A 77 -9.84 11.87 -10.58
CA ALA A 77 -10.77 12.75 -11.28
C ALA A 77 -11.57 12.00 -12.36
N GLU A 78 -10.94 11.06 -13.05
CA GLU A 78 -11.50 10.40 -14.24
C GLU A 78 -12.20 9.07 -13.94
N ALA A 79 -11.85 8.38 -12.84
CA ALA A 79 -12.39 7.07 -12.48
C ALA A 79 -13.15 7.11 -11.13
N PRO A 80 -14.48 7.30 -11.14
CA PRO A 80 -15.31 7.31 -9.92
C PRO A 80 -15.17 6.04 -9.08
N GLU A 81 -14.97 4.89 -9.73
CA GLU A 81 -14.75 3.60 -9.07
C GLU A 81 -13.44 3.60 -8.26
N PHE A 82 -12.36 4.17 -8.80
CA PHE A 82 -11.08 4.28 -8.09
C PHE A 82 -11.20 5.21 -6.90
N ARG A 83 -11.84 6.36 -7.10
CA ARG A 83 -12.12 7.32 -6.03
C ARG A 83 -12.93 6.69 -4.90
N SER A 84 -13.95 5.90 -5.23
CA SER A 84 -14.76 5.18 -4.24
C SER A 84 -13.90 4.24 -3.38
N VAL A 85 -13.07 3.41 -4.03
CA VAL A 85 -12.16 2.48 -3.32
C VAL A 85 -11.19 3.24 -2.40
N VAL A 86 -10.61 4.35 -2.85
CA VAL A 86 -9.72 5.19 -2.04
C VAL A 86 -10.43 5.80 -0.84
N VAL A 87 -11.66 6.29 -1.01
CA VAL A 87 -12.46 6.89 0.07
C VAL A 87 -12.86 5.84 1.11
N GLU A 88 -13.27 4.64 0.68
CA GLU A 88 -13.58 3.54 1.59
C GLU A 88 -12.34 3.06 2.35
N PHE A 89 -11.18 2.98 1.68
CA PHE A 89 -9.90 2.69 2.34
C PHE A 89 -9.57 3.73 3.43
N ALA A 90 -9.83 5.01 3.16
CA ALA A 90 -9.55 6.10 4.11
C ALA A 90 -10.39 6.01 5.40
N LYS A 91 -11.59 5.39 5.36
CA LYS A 91 -12.40 5.14 6.58
C LYS A 91 -11.71 4.20 7.57
N MET A 92 -10.71 3.44 7.12
CA MET A 92 -9.96 2.50 7.95
C MET A 92 -8.80 3.16 8.71
N PHE A 93 -8.48 4.42 8.39
CA PHE A 93 -7.39 5.17 8.99
C PHE A 93 -7.68 5.59 10.44
N PRO A 94 -6.64 5.73 11.29
CA PRO A 94 -5.23 5.46 11.00
C PRO A 94 -4.88 3.97 11.09
N ILE A 95 -3.91 3.53 10.28
CA ILE A 95 -3.34 2.18 10.32
C ILE A 95 -2.14 2.20 11.27
N LEU A 96 -2.21 1.43 12.36
CA LEU A 96 -1.15 1.37 13.36
C LEU A 96 0.00 0.47 12.90
N ASN A 97 1.24 0.83 13.22
CA ASN A 97 2.38 -0.06 13.06
C ASN A 97 2.35 -1.12 14.16
N VAL A 98 2.07 -2.37 13.80
CA VAL A 98 1.84 -3.41 14.81
C VAL A 98 3.13 -3.77 15.56
N ARG A 99 4.29 -3.73 14.90
CA ARG A 99 5.58 -3.95 15.58
C ARG A 99 5.79 -2.90 16.68
N ASP A 100 5.44 -1.64 16.40
CA ASP A 100 5.57 -0.54 17.35
C ASP A 100 4.53 -0.62 18.46
N VAL A 101 3.29 -1.05 18.18
CA VAL A 101 2.27 -1.38 19.20
C VAL A 101 2.81 -2.46 20.15
N ARG A 102 3.30 -3.57 19.59
CA ARG A 102 3.85 -4.69 20.38
C ARG A 102 5.01 -4.25 21.27
N LYS A 103 5.87 -3.36 20.76
CA LYS A 103 7.03 -2.83 21.47
C LYS A 103 6.64 -1.85 22.60
N LYS A 104 5.66 -0.99 22.37
CA LYS A 104 5.36 0.15 23.26
C LYS A 104 4.15 -0.07 24.18
N VAL A 105 3.20 -0.88 23.77
CA VAL A 105 1.93 -1.11 24.50
C VAL A 105 1.84 -2.55 25.02
N GLY A 106 2.39 -3.52 24.27
CA GLY A 106 2.45 -4.93 24.66
C GLY A 106 2.05 -5.87 23.52
N ARG A 107 2.55 -7.12 23.55
CA ARG A 107 2.25 -8.12 22.50
C ARG A 107 0.77 -8.52 22.46
N ASP A 108 0.11 -8.46 23.61
CA ASP A 108 -1.29 -8.79 23.86
C ASP A 108 -2.24 -7.59 23.72
N ALA A 109 -1.73 -6.40 23.34
CA ALA A 109 -2.50 -5.15 23.37
C ALA A 109 -3.85 -5.21 22.64
N PHE A 110 -3.91 -5.90 21.49
CA PHE A 110 -5.15 -6.04 20.72
C PHE A 110 -6.18 -6.97 21.36
N TYR A 111 -5.76 -7.90 22.22
CA TYR A 111 -6.65 -8.78 22.97
C TYR A 111 -7.04 -8.17 24.32
N ARG A 112 -6.10 -7.44 24.94
CA ARG A 112 -6.25 -6.86 26.27
C ARG A 112 -7.14 -5.63 26.31
N TYR A 113 -7.17 -4.85 25.23
CA TYR A 113 -7.89 -3.57 25.20
C TYR A 113 -8.98 -3.57 24.13
N GLY A 114 -10.17 -3.11 24.52
CA GLY A 114 -11.19 -2.68 23.55
C GLY A 114 -10.69 -1.49 22.72
N ARG A 115 -11.34 -1.23 21.58
CA ARG A 115 -10.91 -0.24 20.57
C ARG A 115 -10.56 1.12 21.17
N ASP A 116 -11.46 1.73 21.94
CA ASP A 116 -11.24 3.10 22.45
C ASP A 116 -10.11 3.16 23.47
N ALA A 117 -10.00 2.14 24.34
CA ALA A 117 -8.90 2.03 25.30
C ALA A 117 -7.55 1.82 24.59
N LEU A 118 -7.52 0.99 23.55
CA LEU A 118 -6.35 0.79 22.72
C LEU A 118 -5.94 2.10 22.04
N PHE A 119 -6.89 2.83 21.45
CA PHE A 119 -6.61 4.12 20.80
C PHE A 119 -6.03 5.15 21.77
N LYS A 120 -6.56 5.26 22.99
CA LYS A 120 -5.97 6.12 24.03
C LYS A 120 -4.51 5.73 24.35
N LYS A 121 -4.24 4.42 24.48
CA LYS A 121 -2.89 3.90 24.79
C LYS A 121 -1.91 4.16 23.65
N VAL A 122 -2.27 3.86 22.40
CA VAL A 122 -1.38 4.03 21.24
C VAL A 122 -1.09 5.50 20.96
N THR A 123 -2.06 6.40 21.20
CA THR A 123 -1.84 7.85 21.13
C THR A 123 -0.88 8.32 22.21
N LEU A 124 -1.09 7.93 23.48
CA LEU A 124 -0.19 8.30 24.58
C LEU A 124 1.24 7.78 24.36
N ALA A 125 1.36 6.54 23.87
CA ALA A 125 2.64 5.90 23.59
C ALA A 125 3.31 6.40 22.29
N ARG A 126 2.66 7.30 21.53
CA ARG A 126 3.14 7.81 20.23
C ARG A 126 3.52 6.66 19.29
N VAL A 127 2.62 5.69 19.16
CA VAL A 127 2.78 4.57 18.21
C VAL A 127 2.79 5.12 16.79
N LYS A 128 3.74 4.65 15.97
CA LYS A 128 3.81 5.00 14.55
C LYS A 128 2.54 4.53 13.82
N HIS A 129 2.01 5.37 12.95
CA HIS A 129 0.85 5.05 12.11
C HIS A 129 0.94 5.70 10.74
N GLN A 130 0.10 5.27 9.81
CA GLN A 130 -0.11 5.90 8.51
C GLN A 130 -1.61 6.02 8.19
N PRO A 131 -2.00 7.01 7.37
CA PRO A 131 -1.20 8.16 6.97
C PRO A 131 -0.92 9.12 8.13
N VAL A 132 0.12 9.95 7.99
CA VAL A 132 0.40 11.11 8.85
C VAL A 132 -0.20 12.36 8.19
N GLY A 133 -0.77 13.27 8.99
CA GLY A 133 -1.30 14.55 8.50
C GLY A 133 -2.57 14.43 7.65
N TRP A 134 -3.27 13.29 7.69
CA TRP A 134 -4.57 13.14 7.02
C TRP A 134 -5.71 13.66 7.90
N THR A 135 -6.68 14.31 7.25
CA THR A 135 -7.87 14.83 7.91
C THR A 135 -9.07 13.96 7.60
N SER A 136 -9.85 13.60 8.62
CA SER A 136 -11.05 12.77 8.42
C SER A 136 -12.03 13.43 7.46
N GLY A 137 -12.55 12.65 6.51
CA GLY A 137 -13.50 13.13 5.49
C GLY A 137 -12.84 13.68 4.22
N THR A 138 -11.50 13.83 4.16
CA THR A 138 -10.81 14.24 2.93
C THR A 138 -10.32 13.03 2.13
N VAL A 139 -10.24 13.18 0.81
CA VAL A 139 -9.57 12.19 -0.05
C VAL A 139 -8.07 12.23 0.27
N PRO A 140 -7.43 11.09 0.62
CA PRO A 140 -6.00 11.06 0.90
C PRO A 140 -5.18 11.35 -0.35
N SER A 141 -4.00 11.95 -0.19
CA SER A 141 -3.05 12.16 -1.28
C SER A 141 -2.31 10.87 -1.66
N TRP A 142 -1.65 10.85 -2.82
CA TRP A 142 -0.79 9.74 -3.24
C TRP A 142 0.24 9.33 -2.15
N PRO A 143 1.04 10.24 -1.56
CA PRO A 143 1.95 9.88 -0.48
C PRO A 143 1.26 9.21 0.71
N GLN A 144 0.05 9.67 1.07
CA GLN A 144 -0.71 9.12 2.19
C GLN A 144 -1.19 7.71 1.89
N VAL A 145 -1.74 7.48 0.69
CA VAL A 145 -2.19 6.15 0.23
C VAL A 145 -1.01 5.19 0.15
N LEU A 146 0.07 5.57 -0.55
CA LEU A 146 1.22 4.69 -0.76
C LEU A 146 1.87 4.27 0.56
N ARG A 147 2.08 5.21 1.48
CA ARG A 147 2.67 4.90 2.80
C ARG A 147 1.74 4.04 3.66
N ALA A 148 0.43 4.23 3.55
CA ALA A 148 -0.56 3.39 4.23
C ALA A 148 -0.55 1.95 3.67
N VAL A 149 -0.54 1.78 2.35
CA VAL A 149 -0.43 0.49 1.67
C VAL A 149 0.88 -0.22 2.05
N TYR A 150 2.00 0.50 2.05
CA TYR A 150 3.28 -0.04 2.52
C TYR A 150 3.22 -0.52 3.96
N LEU A 151 2.60 0.25 4.87
CA LEU A 151 2.43 -0.16 6.27
C LEU A 151 1.53 -1.40 6.40
N VAL A 152 0.47 -1.51 5.58
CA VAL A 152 -0.37 -2.71 5.50
C VAL A 152 0.46 -3.92 5.12
N ARG A 153 1.31 -3.80 4.10
CA ARG A 153 2.22 -4.89 3.71
C ARG A 153 3.15 -5.27 4.85
N CYS A 154 3.79 -4.31 5.51
CA CYS A 154 4.66 -4.61 6.66
C CYS A 154 3.90 -5.32 7.79
N ASN A 155 2.67 -4.91 8.09
CA ASN A 155 1.86 -5.55 9.12
C ASN A 155 1.44 -6.99 8.74
N LEU A 156 1.22 -7.26 7.44
CA LEU A 156 0.89 -8.58 6.92
C LEU A 156 1.96 -9.61 7.29
N PHE A 157 3.21 -9.32 6.91
CA PHE A 157 4.33 -10.26 7.06
C PHE A 157 4.89 -10.36 8.48
N HIS A 158 4.43 -9.53 9.42
CA HIS A 158 4.77 -9.67 10.85
C HIS A 158 3.77 -10.54 11.62
N GLY A 159 2.90 -11.29 10.92
CA GLY A 159 1.91 -12.17 11.53
C GLY A 159 0.92 -11.42 12.41
N ALA A 160 0.62 -10.17 12.05
CA ALA A 160 -0.27 -9.31 12.80
C ALA A 160 -1.65 -9.17 12.16
N LYS A 161 -1.77 -9.56 10.90
CA LYS A 161 -3.03 -9.59 10.18
C LYS A 161 -3.43 -11.04 9.96
N SER A 162 -4.63 -11.39 10.41
CA SER A 162 -5.23 -12.71 10.15
C SER A 162 -6.27 -12.58 9.04
N ALA A 163 -6.32 -13.54 8.13
CA ALA A 163 -7.39 -13.64 7.15
C ALA A 163 -8.77 -13.83 7.81
N GLU A 164 -8.80 -14.32 9.05
CA GLU A 164 -10.01 -14.50 9.85
C GLU A 164 -10.51 -13.20 10.48
N ASN A 165 -9.67 -12.16 10.52
CA ASN A 165 -10.10 -10.83 10.95
C ASN A 165 -10.68 -10.08 9.75
N PHE A 166 -12.01 -9.94 9.74
CA PHE A 166 -12.76 -9.26 8.69
C PHE A 166 -12.21 -7.86 8.35
N ARG A 167 -11.76 -7.10 9.37
CA ARG A 167 -11.19 -5.76 9.17
C ARG A 167 -9.85 -5.84 8.43
N ASP A 168 -9.00 -6.80 8.77
CA ASP A 168 -7.73 -6.99 8.09
C ASP A 168 -7.93 -7.47 6.66
N HIS A 169 -8.90 -8.36 6.43
CA HIS A 169 -9.29 -8.82 5.10
C HIS A 169 -9.75 -7.66 4.21
N GLN A 170 -10.67 -6.81 4.71
CA GLN A 170 -11.09 -5.61 3.99
C GLN A 170 -9.92 -4.67 3.71
N LEU A 171 -9.06 -4.45 4.70
CA LEU A 171 -7.91 -3.54 4.57
C LEU A 171 -6.92 -4.02 3.51
N VAL A 172 -6.67 -5.33 3.43
CA VAL A 172 -5.81 -5.94 2.41
C VAL A 172 -6.48 -5.89 1.04
N GLY A 173 -7.79 -6.16 0.96
CA GLY A 173 -8.55 -6.07 -0.30
C GLY A 173 -8.54 -4.66 -0.90
N PHE A 174 -8.70 -3.62 -0.08
CA PHE A 174 -8.56 -2.25 -0.56
C PHE A 174 -7.15 -1.95 -1.09
N CYS A 175 -6.10 -2.41 -0.40
CA CYS A 175 -4.72 -2.23 -0.88
C CYS A 175 -4.46 -2.92 -2.22
N ASP A 176 -4.99 -4.15 -2.38
CA ASP A 176 -4.94 -4.88 -3.66
C ASP A 176 -5.62 -4.07 -4.78
N SER A 177 -6.89 -3.70 -4.57
CA SER A 177 -7.68 -2.97 -5.57
C SER A 177 -7.03 -1.65 -5.96
N ILE A 178 -6.55 -0.86 -4.98
CA ILE A 178 -5.91 0.43 -5.25
C ILE A 178 -4.66 0.24 -6.12
N LEU A 179 -3.75 -0.67 -5.76
CA LEU A 179 -2.52 -0.87 -6.53
C LEU A 179 -2.81 -1.41 -7.92
N ARG A 180 -3.69 -2.41 -8.02
CA ARG A 180 -4.10 -3.02 -9.29
C ARG A 180 -4.68 -1.99 -10.24
N MET A 181 -5.70 -1.24 -9.79
CA MET A 181 -6.33 -0.20 -10.59
C MET A 181 -5.34 0.89 -10.97
N PHE A 182 -4.44 1.29 -10.06
CA PHE A 182 -3.41 2.28 -10.36
C PHE A 182 -2.47 1.77 -11.47
N ILE A 183 -1.95 0.53 -11.36
CA ILE A 183 -1.03 -0.05 -12.34
C ILE A 183 -1.73 -0.21 -13.70
N GLU A 184 -2.92 -0.81 -13.72
CA GLU A 184 -3.65 -1.12 -14.95
C GLU A 184 -4.14 0.15 -15.68
N ARG A 185 -4.64 1.15 -14.93
CA ARG A 185 -5.22 2.36 -15.53
C ARG A 185 -4.17 3.39 -15.92
N THR A 186 -3.08 3.50 -15.15
CA THR A 186 -2.02 4.47 -15.45
C THR A 186 -0.95 3.89 -16.37
N LYS A 187 -0.89 2.55 -16.49
CA LYS A 187 0.14 1.81 -17.21
C LYS A 187 1.55 2.21 -16.78
N CYS A 188 1.77 2.38 -15.48
CA CYS A 188 3.04 2.89 -14.97
C CYS A 188 4.26 2.02 -15.32
N PHE A 189 4.05 0.75 -15.67
CA PHE A 189 5.09 -0.15 -16.18
C PHE A 189 5.54 0.16 -17.61
N GLU A 190 4.83 1.01 -18.33
CA GLU A 190 5.14 1.47 -19.69
C GLU A 190 5.73 2.89 -19.70
N TRP A 191 5.86 3.51 -18.54
CA TRP A 191 6.34 4.88 -18.46
C TRP A 191 7.83 4.97 -18.80
N SER A 192 8.17 6.00 -19.58
CA SER A 192 9.53 6.53 -19.72
C SER A 192 9.57 7.97 -19.24
N ASP A 193 10.75 8.44 -18.89
CA ASP A 193 11.11 9.84 -18.70
C ASP A 193 11.18 10.62 -20.02
#